data_AF-A0A0A9DPC8-F1
#
_entry.id   AF-A0A0A9DPC8-F1
#
_cell.length_a   1.000
_cell.length_b   1.000
_cell.length_c   1.000
_cell.angle_alpha   90.00
_cell.angle_beta   90.00
_cell.angle_gamma   90.00
#
_symmetry.space_group_name_H-M   'P 1'
#
loop_
_entity.id
_entity.type
_entity.pdbx_description
1 polymer ?
#
loop_
_entity_poly.entity_id
_entity_poly.type
_entity_poly.pdbx_seq_one_letter_code
_entity_poly.pdbx_strand_id
1 'polypeptide(L)'
;MTLFLARGAVVRATKDTSSWPLIEPLPSYGRGRELPGGRYISLIHGNGLQDVVITGENGTIDGQGSVWWDMWKKGTLPYTRPHLLELMSSSDIIVSNVVFEDSPFWNIHPVYCR
;
A
#
# COMPACT_ATOMS: atom_id res chain seq x y z
N MET A 1 -9.29 13.30 -8.55
CA MET A 1 -8.72 12.28 -9.48
C MET A 1 -9.42 10.95 -9.27
N THR A 2 -9.70 10.21 -10.34
CA THR A 2 -10.36 8.89 -10.25
C THR A 2 -9.49 7.78 -10.84
N LEU A 3 -9.26 6.71 -10.08
CA LEU A 3 -8.74 5.44 -10.54
C LEU A 3 -9.91 4.46 -10.66
N PHE A 4 -10.21 4.01 -11.88
CA PHE A 4 -11.30 3.07 -12.15
C PHE A 4 -10.76 1.71 -12.62
N LEU A 5 -11.09 0.63 -11.91
CA LEU A 5 -10.72 -0.74 -12.27
C LEU A 5 -11.92 -1.46 -12.88
N ALA A 6 -11.89 -1.65 -14.21
CA ALA A 6 -12.91 -2.42 -14.93
C ALA A 6 -12.97 -3.88 -14.45
N ARG A 7 -14.07 -4.56 -14.74
CA ARG A 7 -14.26 -5.97 -14.39
C ARG A 7 -13.10 -6.83 -14.91
N GLY A 8 -12.46 -7.57 -14.01
CA GLY A 8 -11.34 -8.44 -14.35
C GLY A 8 -10.01 -7.71 -14.56
N ALA A 9 -9.95 -6.38 -14.45
CA ALA A 9 -8.70 -5.64 -14.42
C ALA A 9 -7.91 -6.00 -13.16
N VAL A 10 -6.59 -6.15 -13.30
CA VAL A 10 -5.69 -6.45 -12.18
C VAL A 10 -4.53 -5.46 -12.17
N VAL A 11 -4.41 -4.67 -11.10
CA VAL A 11 -3.19 -3.94 -10.76
C VAL A 11 -2.34 -4.87 -9.90
N ARG A 12 -1.22 -5.35 -10.44
CA ARG A 12 -0.39 -6.36 -9.79
C ARG A 12 0.97 -5.80 -9.38
N ALA A 13 1.31 -5.96 -8.12
CA ALA A 13 2.63 -5.66 -7.56
C ALA A 13 3.73 -6.53 -8.17
N THR A 14 4.96 -6.01 -8.21
CA THR A 14 6.15 -6.81 -8.50
C THR A 14 6.63 -7.57 -7.25
N LYS A 15 7.10 -8.80 -7.46
CA LYS A 15 7.76 -9.62 -6.42
C LYS A 15 9.23 -9.27 -6.23
N ASP A 16 9.82 -8.50 -7.15
CA ASP A 16 11.18 -8.00 -6.98
C ASP A 16 11.19 -6.91 -5.91
N THR A 17 11.56 -7.27 -4.69
CA THR A 17 11.54 -6.35 -3.55
C THR A 17 12.62 -5.28 -3.63
N SER A 18 13.61 -5.42 -4.51
CA SER A 18 14.64 -4.41 -4.73
C SER A 18 14.12 -3.19 -5.48
N SER A 19 13.03 -3.33 -6.23
CA SER A 19 12.41 -2.23 -6.99
C SER A 19 11.49 -1.36 -6.15
N TRP A 20 11.29 -1.67 -4.85
CA TRP A 20 10.42 -0.90 -3.98
C TRP A 20 11.22 0.21 -3.28
N PRO A 21 10.92 1.49 -3.55
CA PRO A 21 11.58 2.60 -2.88
C PRO A 21 11.38 2.56 -1.36
N LEU A 22 12.42 2.95 -0.63
CA LEU A 22 12.34 3.23 0.80
C LEU A 22 11.93 4.67 1.03
N ILE A 23 11.02 4.86 1.98
CA ILE A 23 10.58 6.16 2.45
C ILE A 23 10.72 6.24 3.97
N GLU A 24 10.74 7.46 4.48
CA GLU A 24 10.77 7.73 5.91
C GLU A 24 9.58 7.07 6.63
N PRO A 25 9.75 6.67 7.90
CA PRO A 25 8.64 6.19 8.70
C PRO A 25 7.59 7.29 8.91
N LEU A 26 6.38 6.89 9.28
CA LEU A 26 5.33 7.85 9.58
C LEU A 26 5.74 8.71 10.79
N PRO A 27 5.53 10.04 10.75
CA PRO A 27 5.87 10.93 11.86
C PRO A 27 5.27 10.49 13.21
N SER A 28 4.05 9.92 13.19
CA SER A 28 3.38 9.41 14.40
C SER A 28 4.04 8.16 15.00
N TYR A 29 4.78 7.39 14.22
CA TYR A 29 5.41 6.16 14.69
C TYR A 29 6.84 6.40 15.18
N GLY A 30 7.51 7.46 14.71
CA GLY A 30 8.89 7.81 15.05
C GLY A 30 9.95 6.80 14.59
N ARG A 31 9.54 5.64 14.06
CA ARG A 31 10.36 4.56 13.48
C ARG A 31 9.50 3.68 12.56
N GLY A 32 10.13 2.77 11.81
CA GLY A 32 9.41 1.75 11.06
C GLY A 32 8.53 0.88 11.99
N ARG A 33 7.36 0.48 11.47
CA ARG A 33 6.31 -0.17 12.27
C ARG A 33 6.70 -1.57 12.74
N GLU A 34 7.43 -2.29 11.89
CA GLU A 34 7.88 -3.66 12.14
C GLU A 34 9.36 -3.70 12.51
N LEU A 35 10.17 -2.94 11.79
CA LEU A 35 11.63 -2.87 11.96
C LEU A 35 12.08 -1.42 12.14
N PRO A 36 13.21 -1.17 12.83
CA PRO A 36 13.80 0.16 12.92
C PRO A 36 14.13 0.72 11.53
N GLY A 37 14.19 2.06 11.41
CA GLY A 37 14.52 2.74 10.15
C GLY A 37 13.30 3.02 9.28
N GLY A 38 13.53 3.08 7.96
CA GLY A 38 12.50 3.38 6.96
C GLY A 38 11.52 2.23 6.69
N ARG A 39 10.70 2.44 5.66
CA ARG A 39 9.70 1.46 5.19
C ARG A 39 9.63 1.46 3.68
N TYR A 40 9.22 0.34 3.10
CA TYR A 40 8.90 0.30 1.68
C TYR A 40 7.61 1.09 1.40
N ILE A 41 7.60 1.87 0.30
CA ILE A 41 6.43 2.62 -0.15
C ILE A 41 5.25 1.69 -0.46
N SER A 42 3.99 2.14 -0.34
CA SER A 42 2.83 1.33 -0.71
C SER A 42 2.71 1.13 -2.23
N LEU A 43 1.98 0.09 -2.67
CA LEU A 43 1.75 -0.16 -4.10
C LEU A 43 1.03 1.00 -4.78
N ILE A 44 -0.03 1.50 -4.13
CA ILE A 44 -0.69 2.74 -4.47
C ILE A 44 -0.45 3.71 -3.32
N HIS A 45 0.23 4.82 -3.61
CA HIS A 45 0.61 5.82 -2.63
C HIS A 45 0.09 7.20 -3.05
N GLY A 46 -0.45 7.95 -2.09
CA GLY A 46 -0.84 9.34 -2.28
C GLY A 46 -0.58 10.15 -1.03
N ASN A 47 -0.14 11.40 -1.18
CA ASN A 47 0.11 12.32 -0.06
C ASN A 47 -0.36 13.72 -0.43
N GLY A 48 -1.17 14.35 0.42
CA GLY A 48 -1.68 15.70 0.19
C GLY A 48 -2.69 15.79 -0.96
N LEU A 49 -3.46 14.73 -1.22
CA LEU A 49 -4.46 14.69 -2.28
C LEU A 49 -5.82 15.17 -1.78
N GLN A 50 -6.62 15.71 -2.68
CA GLN A 50 -8.02 16.07 -2.44
C GLN A 50 -8.89 15.48 -3.56
N ASP A 51 -10.13 15.09 -3.22
CA ASP A 51 -11.11 14.55 -4.17
C ASP A 51 -10.57 13.32 -4.92
N VAL A 52 -10.31 12.24 -4.17
CA VAL A 52 -9.72 11.00 -4.70
C VAL A 52 -10.76 9.89 -4.69
N VAL A 53 -11.03 9.31 -5.85
CA VAL A 53 -11.93 8.17 -6.00
C VAL A 53 -11.17 6.97 -6.53
N ILE A 54 -11.15 5.87 -5.78
CA ILE A 54 -10.65 4.56 -6.23
C ILE A 54 -11.87 3.64 -6.30
N THR A 55 -12.30 3.33 -7.51
CA THR A 55 -13.52 2.55 -7.72
C THR A 55 -13.43 1.59 -8.90
N GLY A 56 -14.48 0.85 -9.21
CA GLY A 56 -14.47 -0.09 -10.30
C GLY A 56 -15.68 -1.02 -10.37
N GLU A 57 -15.53 -2.09 -11.14
CA GLU A 57 -16.49 -3.18 -11.27
C GLU A 57 -15.92 -4.47 -10.66
N ASN A 58 -15.42 -4.38 -9.43
CA ASN A 58 -14.68 -5.45 -8.73
C ASN A 58 -13.40 -5.89 -9.47
N GLY A 59 -12.67 -4.95 -10.06
CA GLY A 59 -11.27 -5.22 -10.42
C GLY A 59 -10.38 -5.34 -9.18
N THR A 60 -9.21 -5.95 -9.34
CA THR A 60 -8.35 -6.39 -8.24
C THR A 60 -7.07 -5.58 -8.15
N ILE A 61 -6.69 -5.22 -6.93
CA ILE A 61 -5.35 -4.76 -6.58
C ILE A 61 -4.68 -5.93 -5.85
N ASP A 62 -3.68 -6.52 -6.48
CA ASP A 62 -2.98 -7.74 -6.05
C ASP A 62 -1.56 -7.38 -5.59
N GLY A 63 -1.30 -7.57 -4.30
CA GLY A 63 -0.05 -7.21 -3.65
C GLY A 63 1.08 -8.22 -3.78
N GLN A 64 0.78 -9.44 -4.26
CA GLN A 64 1.73 -10.56 -4.34
C GLN A 64 2.54 -10.77 -3.03
N GLY A 65 1.88 -10.61 -1.88
CA GLY A 65 2.48 -10.48 -0.55
C GLY A 65 3.31 -11.65 -0.05
N SER A 66 3.19 -12.83 -0.68
CA SER A 66 3.92 -14.05 -0.30
C SER A 66 5.43 -13.85 -0.10
N VAL A 67 6.11 -13.15 -1.01
CA VAL A 67 7.56 -12.88 -0.87
C VAL A 67 7.88 -12.08 0.40
N TRP A 68 7.03 -11.11 0.74
CA TRP A 68 7.17 -10.28 1.93
C TRP A 68 6.89 -11.06 3.21
N TRP A 69 5.86 -11.90 3.20
CA TRP A 69 5.51 -12.77 4.33
C TRP A 69 6.61 -13.79 4.60
N ASP A 70 7.22 -14.35 3.56
CA ASP A 70 8.30 -15.31 3.68
C ASP A 70 9.55 -14.66 4.29
N MET A 71 9.92 -13.44 3.84
CA MET A 71 11.02 -12.70 4.46
C MET A 71 10.73 -12.34 5.92
N TRP A 72 9.48 -12.02 6.28
CA TRP A 72 9.08 -11.78 7.67
C TRP A 72 9.23 -13.03 8.54
N LYS A 73 8.68 -14.15 8.10
CA LYS A 73 8.77 -15.43 8.84
C LYS A 73 10.22 -15.89 9.01
N LYS A 74 11.08 -15.62 8.03
CA LYS A 74 12.52 -15.95 8.06
C LYS A 74 13.37 -14.93 8.82
N GLY A 75 12.81 -13.79 9.23
CA GLY A 75 13.57 -12.71 9.87
C GLY A 75 14.59 -12.03 8.95
N THR A 76 14.39 -12.10 7.63
CA THR A 76 15.31 -11.55 6.62
C THR A 76 14.81 -10.24 6.00
N LEU A 77 13.72 -9.66 6.54
CA LEU A 77 13.26 -8.34 6.11
C LEU A 77 14.29 -7.28 6.50
N PRO A 78 14.72 -6.42 5.56
CA PRO A 78 15.62 -5.33 5.88
C PRO A 78 14.89 -4.12 6.49
N TYR A 79 13.64 -3.86 6.07
CA TYR A 79 12.83 -2.72 6.50
C TYR A 79 11.35 -3.11 6.62
N THR A 80 10.52 -2.21 7.16
CA THR A 80 9.07 -2.46 7.31
C THR A 80 8.40 -2.70 5.95
N ARG A 81 7.54 -3.73 5.86
CA ARG A 81 6.87 -4.16 4.62
C ARG A 81 5.95 -3.08 4.04
N PRO A 82 5.73 -3.07 2.71
CA PRO A 82 4.85 -2.10 2.08
C PRO A 82 3.37 -2.37 2.36
N HIS A 83 2.53 -1.34 2.26
CA HIS A 83 1.07 -1.47 2.26
C HIS A 83 0.53 -1.62 0.84
N LEU A 84 -0.72 -2.07 0.70
CA LEU A 84 -1.35 -2.10 -0.62
C LEU A 84 -1.76 -0.69 -1.07
N LEU A 85 -2.61 -0.02 -0.29
CA LEU A 85 -3.06 1.35 -0.51
C LEU A 85 -2.74 2.20 0.71
N GLU A 86 -2.00 3.28 0.51
CA GLU A 86 -1.76 4.29 1.55
C GLU A 86 -2.04 5.69 1.01
N LEU A 87 -2.92 6.40 1.70
CA LEU A 87 -3.23 7.80 1.44
C LEU A 87 -2.89 8.59 2.70
N MET A 88 -2.06 9.62 2.55
CA MET A 88 -1.56 10.43 3.65
C MET A 88 -2.03 11.87 3.51
N SER A 89 -2.37 12.52 4.63
CA SER A 89 -2.68 13.96 4.68
C SER A 89 -3.67 14.41 3.58
N SER A 90 -4.62 13.54 3.25
CA SER A 90 -5.51 13.69 2.08
C SER A 90 -6.96 13.83 2.54
N SER A 91 -7.81 14.49 1.76
CA SER A 91 -9.24 14.67 2.08
C SER A 91 -10.17 14.23 0.96
N ASP A 92 -11.44 13.99 1.31
CA ASP A 92 -12.50 13.68 0.35
C ASP A 92 -12.18 12.42 -0.48
N ILE A 93 -11.97 11.31 0.23
CA ILE A 93 -11.51 10.03 -0.34
C ILE A 93 -12.67 9.03 -0.40
N ILE A 94 -12.89 8.42 -1.57
CA ILE A 94 -13.82 7.31 -1.75
C ILE A 94 -13.04 6.09 -2.26
N VAL A 95 -13.17 4.97 -1.55
CA VAL A 95 -12.71 3.66 -1.99
C VAL A 95 -13.90 2.71 -2.02
N SER A 96 -14.28 2.20 -3.18
CA SER A 96 -15.46 1.35 -3.34
C SER A 96 -15.32 0.36 -4.49
N ASN A 97 -16.07 -0.75 -4.49
CA ASN A 97 -16.20 -1.66 -5.64
C ASN A 97 -14.88 -2.14 -6.28
N VAL A 98 -13.85 -2.36 -5.46
CA VAL A 98 -12.56 -2.95 -5.84
C VAL A 98 -12.19 -4.04 -4.86
N VAL A 99 -11.37 -5.00 -5.31
CA VAL A 99 -10.90 -6.13 -4.50
C VAL A 99 -9.45 -5.88 -4.10
N PHE A 100 -9.14 -6.10 -2.82
CA PHE A 100 -7.77 -6.07 -2.29
C PHE A 100 -7.34 -7.52 -2.04
N GLU A 101 -6.24 -7.95 -2.66
CA GLU A 101 -5.75 -9.33 -2.60
C GLU A 101 -4.26 -9.37 -2.23
N ASP A 102 -3.86 -10.40 -1.49
CA ASP A 102 -2.46 -10.71 -1.17
C ASP A 102 -1.61 -9.52 -0.70
N SER A 103 -2.15 -8.70 0.21
CA SER A 103 -1.42 -7.54 0.74
C SER A 103 -0.12 -7.93 1.47
N PRO A 104 1.03 -7.30 1.15
CA PRO A 104 2.29 -7.55 1.86
C PRO A 104 2.20 -7.27 3.37
N PHE A 105 1.42 -6.26 3.75
CA PHE A 105 1.13 -5.90 5.13
C PHE A 105 -0.32 -5.38 5.26
N TRP A 106 -0.56 -4.11 5.61
CA TRP A 106 -1.91 -3.56 5.64
C TRP A 106 -2.51 -3.34 4.25
N ASN A 107 -3.81 -3.68 4.11
CA ASN A 107 -4.55 -3.53 2.86
C ASN A 107 -4.83 -2.05 2.54
N ILE A 108 -5.55 -1.35 3.42
CA ILE A 108 -5.94 0.06 3.22
C ILE A 108 -5.47 0.84 4.44
N HIS A 109 -4.68 1.88 4.24
CA HIS A 109 -4.06 2.67 5.30
C HIS A 109 -4.21 4.19 5.05
N PRO A 110 -5.34 4.81 5.41
CA PRO A 110 -5.47 6.26 5.43
C PRO A 110 -4.79 6.81 6.69
N VAL A 111 -3.90 7.80 6.54
CA VAL A 111 -3.15 8.39 7.64
C VAL A 111 -3.26 9.91 7.59
N TYR A 112 -3.72 10.53 8.68
CA TYR A 112 -3.97 11.98 8.75
C TYR A 112 -4.98 12.49 7.70
N CYS A 113 -5.84 11.59 7.22
CA CYS A 113 -6.89 11.93 6.27
C CYS A 113 -8.13 12.52 6.95
N ARG A 114 -8.95 13.23 6.17
CA ARG A 114 -10.22 13.81 6.61
C ARG A 114 -11.36 13.46 5.66
#